data_AF-A0A0Q5PJ21-F1
#
_entry.id   AF-A0A0Q5PJ21-F1
#
_cell.length_a   1.000
_cell.length_b   1.000
_cell.length_c   1.000
_cell.angle_alpha   90.00
_cell.angle_beta   90.00
_cell.angle_gamma   90.00
#
_symmetry.space_group_name_H-M   'P 1'
#
loop_
_entity.id
_entity.type
_entity.pdbx_description
1 polymer ?
#
loop_
_entity_poly.entity_id
_entity_poly.type
_entity_poly.pdbx_seq_one_letter_code
_entity_poly.pdbx_strand_id
1 'polypeptide(L)'
;MSGRHSGRATGGLSIAALPKTLRLVAKLAPRQLNDEIALAKIEIKRKGIQVGVAAAFFAVALVFLAFLVTGLIVAAIMGLATIMPAWLAALLVCAVFLVIALIGGLIGMRKFKKAMPLVPEDTIRGLKHDLGIVKEGSEFNPAVLDPSSEEAKAAKAAKEAKAAKEKAEKEAKEAAKPDLGPAPTEAELKSRLDKRRRHLTGVRDELGEELDVKTQAQLLLGAAEAQLKAGKERAGHQAESLSRSASSLLNRAGESPVGTRWKPLAALVASAAVLVVLLRKLLKG
;
A
#
# COMPACT_ATOMS: atom_id res chain seq x y z
N MET A 1 53.86 -49.08 12.15
CA MET A 1 53.11 -48.94 10.88
C MET A 1 51.95 -47.99 11.15
N SER A 2 52.08 -46.68 10.87
CA SER A 2 51.63 -46.02 9.63
C SER A 2 50.17 -46.39 9.28
N GLY A 3 49.18 -45.50 9.25
CA GLY A 3 49.24 -44.16 8.66
C GLY A 3 48.16 -43.20 9.15
N ARG A 4 48.53 -41.92 9.06
CA ARG A 4 47.68 -40.73 9.17
C ARG A 4 46.86 -40.57 7.89
N HIS A 5 45.58 -40.24 8.02
CA HIS A 5 44.82 -39.59 6.96
C HIS A 5 44.25 -38.27 7.46
N SER A 6 45.07 -37.24 7.32
CA SER A 6 44.64 -35.85 7.23
C SER A 6 43.93 -35.65 5.89
N GLY A 7 42.60 -35.67 5.89
CA GLY A 7 41.79 -35.21 4.76
C GLY A 7 41.73 -33.69 4.73
N ARG A 8 42.66 -33.08 4.01
CA ARG A 8 42.70 -31.64 3.72
C ARG A 8 41.46 -31.28 2.88
N ALA A 9 40.52 -30.53 3.46
CA ALA A 9 39.42 -29.90 2.74
C ALA A 9 39.93 -28.70 1.91
N THR A 10 40.61 -28.99 0.79
CA THR A 10 40.86 -28.01 -0.26
C THR A 10 39.84 -28.22 -1.36
N GLY A 11 38.60 -27.80 -1.10
CA GLY A 11 37.57 -27.60 -2.12
C GLY A 11 37.72 -26.21 -2.69
N GLY A 12 38.41 -26.07 -3.81
CA GLY A 12 38.49 -24.79 -4.52
C GLY A 12 37.09 -24.28 -4.84
N LEU A 13 36.85 -22.99 -4.56
CA LEU A 13 35.69 -22.24 -5.04
C LEU A 13 35.67 -22.29 -6.57
N SER A 14 35.03 -23.31 -7.14
CA SER A 14 34.88 -23.42 -8.58
C SER A 14 33.95 -22.30 -9.05
N ILE A 15 34.49 -21.36 -9.82
CA ILE A 15 33.75 -20.25 -10.47
C ILE A 15 32.58 -20.81 -11.31
N ALA A 16 32.70 -22.06 -11.78
CA ALA A 16 31.65 -22.80 -12.48
C ALA A 16 30.43 -23.20 -11.60
N ALA A 17 30.53 -23.19 -10.27
CA ALA A 17 29.43 -23.51 -9.35
C ALA A 17 28.63 -22.28 -8.88
N LEU A 18 29.17 -21.07 -9.06
CA LEU A 18 28.51 -19.80 -8.73
C LEU A 18 27.07 -19.65 -9.26
N PRO A 19 26.75 -19.99 -10.53
CA PRO A 19 25.36 -19.86 -11.01
C PRO A 19 24.41 -20.88 -10.37
N LYS A 20 24.91 -22.04 -9.93
CA LYS A 20 24.09 -23.05 -9.20
C LYS A 20 23.85 -22.62 -7.76
N THR A 21 24.84 -22.07 -7.07
CA THR A 21 24.68 -21.58 -5.69
C THR A 21 23.80 -20.32 -5.64
N LEU A 22 23.93 -19.38 -6.58
CA LEU A 22 23.03 -18.23 -6.72
C LEU A 22 21.57 -18.65 -6.95
N ARG A 23 21.33 -19.65 -7.80
CA ARG A 23 19.96 -20.18 -8.01
C ARG A 23 19.40 -20.86 -6.76
N LEU A 24 20.22 -21.57 -6.00
CA LEU A 24 19.80 -22.20 -4.75
C LEU A 24 19.47 -21.15 -3.69
N VAL A 25 20.34 -20.15 -3.50
CA VAL A 25 20.09 -19.02 -2.59
C VAL A 25 18.84 -18.25 -3.00
N ALA A 26 18.65 -17.92 -4.29
CA ALA A 26 17.45 -17.24 -4.76
C ALA A 26 16.15 -18.07 -4.56
N LYS A 27 16.25 -19.40 -4.59
CA LYS A 27 15.12 -20.31 -4.37
C LYS A 27 14.82 -20.56 -2.88
N LEU A 28 15.83 -20.46 -2.01
CA LEU A 28 15.74 -20.78 -0.58
C LEU A 28 15.54 -19.54 0.30
N ALA A 29 16.14 -18.39 -0.06
CA ALA A 29 16.06 -17.16 0.71
C ALA A 29 14.62 -16.69 1.02
N PRO A 30 13.64 -16.75 0.09
CA PRO A 30 12.27 -16.36 0.41
C PRO A 30 11.60 -17.27 1.45
N ARG A 31 11.93 -18.57 1.44
CA ARG A 31 11.40 -19.53 2.41
C ARG A 31 11.96 -19.26 3.80
N GLN A 32 13.26 -19.08 3.91
CA GLN A 32 13.92 -18.79 5.18
C GLN A 32 13.43 -17.45 5.78
N LEU A 33 13.28 -16.41 4.95
CA LEU A 33 12.69 -15.14 5.41
C LEU A 33 11.24 -15.32 5.89
N ASN A 34 10.43 -16.12 5.19
CA ASN A 34 9.06 -16.40 5.62
C ASN A 34 9.02 -17.17 6.95
N ASP A 35 9.95 -18.10 7.16
CA ASP A 35 10.05 -18.89 8.40
C ASP A 35 10.50 -18.01 9.57
N GLU A 36 11.49 -17.13 9.38
CA GLU A 36 11.93 -16.15 10.39
C GLU A 36 10.81 -15.16 10.74
N ILE A 37 10.05 -14.69 9.73
CA ILE A 37 8.87 -13.84 9.95
C ILE A 37 7.78 -14.61 10.70
N ALA A 38 7.56 -15.89 10.39
CA ALA A 38 6.59 -16.72 11.09
C ALA A 38 6.99 -16.95 12.55
N LEU A 39 8.28 -17.18 12.82
CA LEU A 39 8.83 -17.32 14.16
C LEU A 39 8.70 -16.01 14.95
N ALA A 40 9.09 -14.87 14.34
CA ALA A 40 8.93 -13.54 14.94
C ALA A 40 7.46 -13.24 15.27
N LYS A 41 6.51 -13.61 14.41
CA LYS A 41 5.07 -13.47 14.68
C LYS A 41 4.64 -14.28 15.90
N ILE A 42 5.10 -15.53 16.02
CA ILE A 42 4.79 -16.39 17.18
C ILE A 42 5.37 -15.79 18.46
N GLU A 43 6.61 -15.32 18.43
CA GLU A 43 7.26 -14.72 19.59
C GLU A 43 6.58 -13.40 20.00
N ILE A 44 6.27 -12.52 19.04
CA ILE A 44 5.53 -11.28 19.29
C ILE A 44 4.15 -11.58 19.84
N LYS A 45 3.44 -12.59 19.33
CA LYS A 45 2.13 -13.00 19.86
C LYS A 45 2.25 -13.48 21.30
N ARG A 46 3.25 -14.33 21.60
CA ARG A 46 3.48 -14.86 22.96
C ARG A 46 3.83 -13.75 23.94
N LYS A 47 4.79 -12.88 23.59
CA LYS A 47 5.17 -11.71 24.41
C LYS A 47 4.01 -10.73 24.54
N GLY A 48 3.26 -10.51 23.46
CA GLY A 48 2.08 -9.64 23.43
C GLY A 48 0.97 -10.13 24.37
N ILE A 49 0.69 -11.44 24.42
CA ILE A 49 -0.26 -12.02 25.38
C ILE A 49 0.24 -11.84 26.81
N GLN A 50 1.52 -12.12 27.09
CA GLN A 50 2.08 -11.97 28.44
C GLN A 50 2.03 -10.52 28.93
N VAL A 51 2.44 -9.56 28.09
CA VAL A 51 2.33 -8.13 28.38
C VAL A 51 0.87 -7.71 28.51
N GLY A 52 -0.02 -8.23 27.66
CA GLY A 52 -1.46 -7.95 27.72
C GLY A 52 -2.12 -8.42 29.01
N VAL A 53 -1.80 -9.63 29.48
CA VAL A 53 -2.28 -10.16 30.77
C VAL A 53 -1.75 -9.32 31.92
N ALA A 54 -0.46 -8.98 31.92
CA ALA A 54 0.12 -8.10 32.93
C ALA A 54 -0.56 -6.72 32.94
N ALA A 55 -0.79 -6.14 31.76
CA ALA A 55 -1.48 -4.86 31.62
C ALA A 55 -2.94 -4.94 32.13
N ALA A 56 -3.64 -6.05 31.91
CA ALA A 56 -4.99 -6.25 32.44
C ALA A 56 -5.01 -6.29 33.97
N PHE A 57 -4.10 -7.04 34.61
CA PHE A 57 -3.97 -7.04 36.07
C PHE A 57 -3.58 -5.67 36.61
N PHE A 58 -2.68 -4.95 35.95
CA PHE A 58 -2.35 -3.57 36.33
C PHE A 58 -3.56 -2.64 36.20
N ALA A 59 -4.37 -2.77 35.15
CA ALA A 59 -5.57 -1.97 35.01
C ALA A 59 -6.55 -2.21 36.17
N VAL A 60 -6.79 -3.47 36.53
CA VAL A 60 -7.63 -3.82 37.69
C VAL A 60 -7.04 -3.26 38.99
N ALA A 61 -5.73 -3.45 39.21
CA ALA A 61 -5.05 -2.92 40.39
C ALA A 61 -5.15 -1.39 40.49
N LEU A 62 -5.02 -0.66 39.39
CA LEU A 62 -5.18 0.79 39.35
C LEU A 62 -6.60 1.25 39.70
N VAL A 63 -7.63 0.50 39.29
CA VAL A 63 -9.02 0.79 39.68
C VAL A 63 -9.21 0.63 41.19
N PHE A 64 -8.75 -0.48 41.77
CA PHE A 64 -8.83 -0.68 43.22
C PHE A 64 -8.00 0.35 43.99
N LEU A 65 -6.82 0.73 43.48
CA LEU A 65 -6.00 1.79 44.06
C LEU A 65 -6.73 3.13 44.02
N ALA A 66 -7.45 3.45 42.94
CA ALA A 66 -8.25 4.67 42.85
C ALA A 66 -9.38 4.71 43.90
N PHE A 67 -10.07 3.58 44.13
CA PHE A 67 -11.07 3.49 45.20
C PHE A 67 -10.44 3.61 46.59
N LEU A 68 -9.29 2.96 46.83
CA LEU A 68 -8.55 3.09 48.09
C LEU A 68 -8.16 4.54 48.37
N VAL A 69 -7.58 5.24 47.38
CA VAL A 69 -7.19 6.66 47.51
C VAL A 69 -8.41 7.52 47.78
N THR A 70 -9.54 7.28 47.11
CA THR A 70 -10.79 8.01 47.35
C THR A 70 -11.27 7.80 48.80
N GLY A 71 -11.26 6.56 49.29
CA GLY A 71 -11.61 6.24 50.67
C GLY A 71 -10.68 6.91 51.69
N LEU A 72 -9.37 6.93 51.43
CA LEU A 72 -8.39 7.62 52.26
C LEU A 72 -8.59 9.13 52.28
N ILE A 73 -8.95 9.75 51.15
CA ILE A 73 -9.28 11.18 51.09
C ILE A 73 -10.50 11.47 51.96
N VAL A 74 -11.57 10.69 51.83
CA VAL A 74 -12.78 10.86 52.65
C VAL A 74 -12.45 10.68 54.13
N ALA A 75 -11.69 9.65 54.49
CA ALA A 75 -11.27 9.41 55.87
C ALA A 75 -10.42 10.56 56.42
N ALA A 76 -9.50 11.11 55.63
CA ALA A 76 -8.69 12.27 56.02
C ALA A 76 -9.56 13.52 56.24
N ILE A 77 -10.52 13.79 55.35
CA ILE A 77 -11.46 14.91 55.49
C ILE A 77 -12.30 14.73 56.76
N MET A 78 -12.89 13.55 56.98
CA MET A 78 -13.72 13.28 58.14
C MET A 78 -12.92 13.34 59.45
N GLY A 79 -11.68 12.84 59.44
CA GLY A 79 -10.79 12.94 60.60
C GLY A 79 -10.45 14.39 60.93
N LEU A 80 -10.11 15.20 59.92
CA LEU A 80 -9.79 16.61 60.12
C LEU A 80 -11.03 17.46 60.45
N ALA A 81 -12.21 17.07 59.97
CA ALA A 81 -13.48 17.70 60.29
C ALA A 81 -13.89 17.58 61.77
N THR A 82 -13.21 16.72 62.56
CA THR A 82 -13.43 16.64 64.02
C THR A 82 -12.92 17.86 64.78
N ILE A 83 -11.96 18.60 64.20
CA ILE A 83 -11.31 19.76 64.83
C ILE A 83 -11.54 21.09 64.08
N MET A 84 -12.14 21.05 62.89
CA MET A 84 -12.46 22.24 62.07
C MET A 84 -13.69 21.99 61.18
N PRO A 85 -14.33 23.04 60.60
CA PRO A 85 -15.45 22.84 59.70
C PRO A 85 -15.13 21.94 58.49
N ALA A 86 -16.05 21.06 58.11
CA ALA A 86 -15.84 20.06 57.05
C ALA A 86 -15.43 20.66 55.69
N TRP A 87 -15.95 21.84 55.35
CA TRP A 87 -15.59 22.53 54.10
C TRP A 87 -14.11 22.97 54.10
N LEU A 88 -13.59 23.41 55.24
CA LEU A 88 -12.19 23.83 55.37
C LEU A 88 -11.26 22.62 55.36
N ALA A 89 -11.65 21.53 56.04
CA ALA A 89 -10.93 20.26 56.00
C ALA A 89 -10.78 19.72 54.58
N ALA A 90 -11.87 19.73 53.79
CA ALA A 90 -11.85 19.34 52.38
C ALA A 90 -10.87 20.18 51.55
N LEU A 91 -10.90 21.51 51.69
CA LEU A 91 -9.98 22.40 50.98
C LEU A 91 -8.52 22.14 51.34
N LEU A 92 -8.22 21.87 52.62
CA LEU A 92 -6.86 21.63 53.09
C LEU A 92 -6.31 20.32 52.56
N VAL A 93 -7.10 19.24 52.58
CA VAL A 93 -6.73 17.95 51.98
C VAL A 93 -6.51 18.13 50.47
N CYS A 94 -7.41 18.82 49.76
CA CYS A 94 -7.23 19.12 48.33
C CYS A 94 -5.94 19.91 48.06
N ALA A 95 -5.59 20.89 48.89
CA ALA A 95 -4.36 21.67 48.74
C ALA A 95 -3.11 20.77 48.86
N VAL A 96 -3.07 19.86 49.83
CA VAL A 96 -1.97 18.89 49.99
C VAL A 96 -1.85 18.01 48.74
N PHE A 97 -2.96 17.46 48.25
CA PHE A 97 -2.95 16.63 47.03
C PHE A 97 -2.52 17.43 45.79
N LEU A 98 -2.90 18.70 45.68
CA LEU A 98 -2.48 19.58 44.58
C LEU A 98 -0.97 19.81 44.59
N VAL A 99 -0.36 19.99 45.77
CA VAL A 99 1.10 20.10 45.90
C VAL A 99 1.80 18.80 45.49
N ILE A 100 1.30 17.65 45.95
CA ILE A 100 1.85 16.34 45.58
C ILE A 100 1.72 16.13 44.05
N ALA A 101 0.56 16.45 43.48
CA ALA A 101 0.30 16.33 42.05
C ALA A 101 1.21 17.26 41.23
N LEU A 102 1.47 18.48 41.71
CA LEU A 102 2.37 19.42 41.06
C LEU A 102 3.81 18.89 41.07
N ILE A 103 4.31 18.41 42.21
CA ILE A 103 5.66 17.85 42.33
C ILE A 103 5.80 16.61 41.45
N GLY A 104 4.85 15.67 41.56
CA GLY A 104 4.81 14.45 40.76
C GLY A 104 4.72 14.75 39.27
N GLY A 105 3.87 15.70 38.88
CA GLY A 105 3.71 16.17 37.51
C GLY A 105 4.97 16.81 36.95
N LEU A 106 5.67 17.64 37.74
CA LEU A 106 6.94 18.24 37.33
C LEU A 106 8.05 17.20 37.17
N ILE A 107 8.16 16.23 38.08
CA ILE A 107 9.13 15.13 37.99
C ILE A 107 8.80 14.26 36.77
N GLY A 108 7.53 13.89 36.61
CA GLY A 108 7.02 13.12 35.47
C GLY A 108 7.31 13.81 34.16
N MET A 109 7.01 15.10 34.05
CA MET A 109 7.32 15.92 32.87
C MET A 109 8.83 15.94 32.56
N ARG A 110 9.68 16.08 33.58
CA ARG A 110 11.14 16.07 33.39
C ARG A 110 11.66 14.70 32.92
N LYS A 111 11.10 13.61 33.44
CA LYS A 111 11.47 12.24 33.03
C LYS A 111 10.94 11.92 31.64
N PHE A 112 9.69 12.31 31.36
CA PHE A 112 9.06 12.15 30.05
C PHE A 112 9.83 12.90 28.95
N LYS A 113 10.23 14.15 29.20
CA LYS A 113 11.08 14.92 28.28
C LYS A 113 12.45 14.30 28.02
N LYS A 114 13.00 13.53 28.97
CA LYS A 114 14.26 12.79 28.80
C LYS A 114 14.08 11.45 28.09
N ALA A 115 12.89 10.85 28.19
CA ALA A 115 12.55 9.58 27.56
C ALA A 115 12.03 9.74 26.11
N MET A 116 11.66 10.95 25.70
CA MET A 116 11.51 11.31 24.30
C MET A 116 12.88 11.76 23.75
N PRO A 117 13.37 11.18 22.65
CA PRO A 117 12.56 10.64 21.56
C PRO A 117 12.34 9.12 21.64
N LEU A 118 11.07 8.70 21.79
CA LEU A 118 10.65 7.29 21.72
C LEU A 118 10.93 6.67 20.34
N VAL A 119 11.11 7.53 19.34
CA VAL A 119 11.53 7.17 17.99
C VAL A 119 13.03 7.46 17.88
N PRO A 120 13.87 6.45 17.58
CA PRO A 120 15.29 6.68 17.37
C PRO A 120 15.48 7.60 16.15
N GLU A 121 15.78 8.87 16.40
CA GLU A 121 15.87 9.92 15.38
C GLU A 121 16.92 9.58 14.32
N ASP A 122 18.04 8.98 14.74
CA ASP A 122 19.11 8.56 13.86
C ASP A 122 18.67 7.43 12.91
N THR A 123 17.86 6.48 13.40
CA THR A 123 17.32 5.40 12.56
C THR A 123 16.33 5.94 11.53
N ILE A 124 15.47 6.88 11.91
CA ILE A 124 14.54 7.53 10.99
C ILE A 124 15.30 8.40 9.99
N ARG A 125 16.35 9.11 10.42
CA ARG A 125 17.21 9.91 9.55
C ARG A 125 17.91 9.04 8.52
N GLY A 126 18.48 7.91 8.93
CA GLY A 126 19.07 6.91 8.04
C GLY A 126 18.07 6.40 6.99
N LEU A 127 16.88 5.99 7.42
CA LEU A 127 15.83 5.53 6.48
C LEU A 127 15.40 6.62 5.48
N LYS A 128 15.27 7.87 5.93
CA LYS A 128 14.95 9.00 5.04
C LYS A 128 16.07 9.31 4.07
N HIS A 129 17.31 9.19 4.51
CA HIS A 129 18.49 9.36 3.67
C HIS A 129 18.53 8.30 2.56
N ASP A 130 18.33 7.03 2.93
CA ASP A 130 18.33 5.93 1.96
C ASP A 130 17.18 6.05 0.95
N LEU A 131 15.98 6.42 1.42
CA LEU A 131 14.84 6.70 0.53
C LEU A 131 15.08 7.92 -0.36
N GLY A 132 15.75 8.95 0.15
CA GLY A 132 16.15 10.13 -0.60
C GLY A 132 17.07 9.79 -1.76
N ILE A 133 18.11 8.98 -1.49
CA ILE A 133 19.04 8.49 -2.53
C ILE A 133 18.31 7.63 -3.56
N VAL A 134 17.40 6.73 -3.14
CA VAL A 134 16.64 5.88 -4.08
C VAL A 134 15.75 6.70 -5.00
N LYS A 135 15.20 7.81 -4.50
CA LYS A 135 14.24 8.65 -5.24
C LYS A 135 14.91 9.71 -6.11
N GLU A 136 15.94 10.37 -5.57
CA GLU A 136 16.53 11.60 -6.12
C GLU A 136 17.98 11.38 -6.59
N GLY A 137 18.58 10.23 -6.30
CA GLY A 137 19.90 9.85 -6.80
C GLY A 137 21.00 10.80 -6.33
N SER A 138 21.87 11.22 -7.25
CA SER A 138 22.96 12.17 -6.97
C SER A 138 22.48 13.58 -6.62
N GLU A 139 21.23 13.93 -6.95
CA GLU A 139 20.64 15.24 -6.67
C GLU A 139 20.11 15.34 -5.24
N PHE A 140 20.07 14.21 -4.50
CA PHE A 140 19.62 14.21 -3.13
C PHE A 140 20.61 14.97 -2.24
N ASN A 141 20.15 16.07 -1.62
CA ASN A 141 20.94 16.81 -0.65
C ASN A 141 20.66 16.29 0.78
N PRO A 142 21.62 15.60 1.44
CA PRO A 142 21.44 15.06 2.78
C PRO A 142 21.31 16.16 3.85
N ALA A 143 21.77 17.39 3.58
CA ALA A 143 21.67 18.51 4.52
C ALA A 143 20.21 18.85 4.85
N VAL A 144 19.25 18.59 3.95
CA VAL A 144 17.81 18.82 4.18
C VAL A 144 17.24 17.97 5.32
N LEU A 145 17.92 16.88 5.70
CA LEU A 145 17.49 15.99 6.79
C LEU A 145 18.00 16.43 8.17
N ASP A 146 18.98 17.33 8.24
CA ASP A 146 19.49 17.87 9.50
C ASP A 146 18.61 19.06 9.95
N PRO A 147 17.90 18.98 11.09
CA PRO A 147 17.04 20.08 11.55
C PRO A 147 17.77 21.41 11.80
N SER A 148 19.09 21.37 11.97
CA SER A 148 19.91 22.55 12.24
C SER A 148 20.43 23.26 10.98
N SER A 149 20.35 22.61 9.81
CA SER A 149 20.83 23.15 8.55
C SER A 149 19.95 24.28 8.02
N GLU A 150 20.56 25.22 7.28
CA GLU A 150 19.83 26.31 6.64
C GLU A 150 18.88 25.79 5.55
N GLU A 151 19.24 24.69 4.90
CA GLU A 151 18.45 24.03 3.86
C GLU A 151 17.19 23.37 4.43
N ALA A 152 17.26 22.77 5.63
CA ALA A 152 16.08 22.22 6.30
C ALA A 152 15.11 23.32 6.75
N LYS A 153 15.64 24.46 7.23
CA LYS A 153 14.83 25.65 7.56
C LYS A 153 14.17 26.22 6.30
N ALA A 154 14.91 26.35 5.21
CA ALA A 154 14.38 26.80 3.92
C ALA A 154 13.33 25.83 3.36
N ALA A 155 13.55 24.52 3.44
CA ALA A 155 12.57 23.50 3.02
C ALA A 155 11.30 23.53 3.88
N LYS A 156 11.42 23.76 5.19
CA LYS A 156 10.28 23.92 6.10
C LYS A 156 9.50 25.19 5.78
N ALA A 157 10.18 26.32 5.62
CA ALA A 157 9.56 27.59 5.23
C ALA A 157 8.87 27.50 3.86
N ALA A 158 9.47 26.81 2.90
CA ALA A 158 8.86 26.57 1.58
C ALA A 158 7.60 25.69 1.69
N LYS A 159 7.61 24.64 2.53
CA LYS A 159 6.43 23.81 2.80
C LYS A 159 5.31 24.60 3.48
N GLU A 160 5.65 25.41 4.48
CA GLU A 160 4.67 26.26 5.18
C GLU A 160 4.08 27.33 4.25
N ALA A 161 4.91 27.97 3.41
CA ALA A 161 4.45 28.91 2.40
C ALA A 161 3.56 28.24 1.35
N LYS A 162 3.89 27.02 0.91
CA LYS A 162 3.06 26.25 -0.03
C LYS A 162 1.73 25.85 0.61
N ALA A 163 1.75 25.39 1.86
CA ALA A 163 0.53 25.06 2.61
C ALA A 163 -0.35 26.31 2.83
N ALA A 164 0.25 27.46 3.12
CA ALA A 164 -0.46 28.74 3.23
C ALA A 164 -1.07 29.18 1.90
N LYS A 165 -0.35 29.03 0.78
CA LYS A 165 -0.87 29.31 -0.57
C LYS A 165 -2.00 28.36 -0.95
N GLU A 166 -1.87 27.06 -0.73
CA GLU A 166 -2.93 26.08 -1.00
C GLU A 166 -4.17 26.34 -0.12
N LYS A 167 -3.97 26.76 1.14
CA LYS A 167 -5.06 27.13 2.03
C LYS A 167 -5.75 28.40 1.55
N ALA A 168 -4.99 29.44 1.18
CA ALA A 168 -5.53 30.68 0.62
C ALA A 168 -6.25 30.44 -0.72
N GLU A 169 -5.75 29.54 -1.57
CA GLU A 169 -6.40 29.17 -2.83
C GLU A 169 -7.70 28.38 -2.59
N LYS A 170 -7.73 27.49 -1.59
CA LYS A 170 -8.95 26.80 -1.16
C LYS A 170 -9.98 27.77 -0.58
N GLU A 171 -9.55 28.70 0.29
CA GLU A 171 -10.40 29.73 0.87
C GLU A 171 -10.92 30.70 -0.21
N ALA A 172 -10.09 31.07 -1.20
CA ALA A 172 -10.52 31.87 -2.34
C ALA A 172 -11.49 31.12 -3.25
N LYS A 173 -11.27 29.83 -3.51
CA LYS A 173 -12.21 28.97 -4.25
C LYS A 173 -13.52 28.72 -3.48
N GLU A 174 -13.46 28.71 -2.16
CA GLU A 174 -14.62 28.58 -1.29
C GLU A 174 -15.43 29.87 -1.22
N ALA A 175 -14.76 31.03 -1.13
CA ALA A 175 -15.38 32.35 -1.22
C ALA A 175 -15.90 32.66 -2.63
N ALA A 176 -15.31 32.08 -3.67
CA ALA A 176 -15.76 32.19 -5.07
C ALA A 176 -16.78 31.10 -5.46
N LYS A 177 -17.25 30.26 -4.52
CA LYS A 177 -18.44 29.43 -4.79
C LYS A 177 -19.59 30.38 -5.09
N PRO A 178 -20.21 30.32 -6.28
CA PRO A 178 -21.36 31.17 -6.57
C PRO A 178 -22.45 30.89 -5.53
N ASP A 179 -23.06 31.95 -5.00
CA ASP A 179 -24.21 31.85 -4.11
C ASP A 179 -25.29 31.02 -4.81
N LEU A 180 -25.41 29.75 -4.40
CA LEU A 180 -26.25 28.75 -5.06
C LEU A 180 -27.74 28.95 -4.75
N GLY A 181 -28.10 30.05 -4.08
CA GLY A 181 -29.47 30.33 -3.66
C GLY A 181 -29.95 29.34 -2.59
N PRO A 182 -31.21 29.45 -2.15
CA PRO A 182 -31.79 28.53 -1.19
C PRO A 182 -31.75 27.08 -1.73
N ALA A 183 -31.54 26.12 -0.83
CA ALA A 183 -31.44 24.70 -1.19
C ALA A 183 -32.61 24.28 -2.11
N PRO A 184 -32.34 23.49 -3.18
CA PRO A 184 -33.36 23.12 -4.16
C PRO A 184 -34.59 22.51 -3.49
N THR A 185 -35.76 23.03 -3.82
CA THR A 185 -37.03 22.57 -3.22
C THR A 185 -37.29 21.11 -3.56
N GLU A 186 -38.05 20.41 -2.71
CA GLU A 186 -38.34 18.98 -2.90
C GLU A 186 -38.99 18.69 -4.26
N ALA A 187 -39.81 19.63 -4.76
CA ALA A 187 -40.42 19.56 -6.09
C ALA A 187 -39.39 19.61 -7.22
N GLU A 188 -38.37 20.47 -7.11
CA GLU A 188 -37.26 20.51 -8.05
C GLU A 188 -36.41 19.24 -8.01
N LEU A 189 -36.14 18.71 -6.81
CA LEU A 189 -35.39 17.46 -6.66
C LEU A 189 -36.12 16.29 -7.33
N LYS A 190 -37.44 16.19 -7.17
CA LYS A 190 -38.27 15.18 -7.85
C LYS A 190 -38.21 15.34 -9.37
N SER A 191 -38.32 16.57 -9.87
CA SER A 191 -38.21 16.84 -11.32
C SER A 191 -36.84 16.46 -11.91
N ARG A 192 -35.75 16.69 -11.15
CA ARG A 192 -34.38 16.32 -11.56
C ARG A 192 -34.20 14.80 -11.55
N LEU A 193 -34.79 14.12 -10.57
CA LEU A 193 -34.79 12.67 -10.50
C LEU A 193 -35.52 12.06 -11.71
N ASP A 194 -36.68 12.60 -12.07
CA ASP A 194 -37.46 12.12 -13.22
C ASP A 194 -36.73 12.32 -14.54
N LYS A 195 -36.05 13.46 -14.72
CA LYS A 195 -35.20 13.70 -15.90
C LYS A 195 -34.05 12.69 -15.98
N ARG A 196 -33.39 12.38 -14.87
CA ARG A 196 -32.30 11.37 -14.83
C ARG A 196 -32.82 9.97 -15.13
N ARG A 197 -33.99 9.59 -14.60
CA ARG A 197 -34.58 8.26 -14.86
C ARG A 197 -34.87 8.09 -16.34
N ARG A 198 -35.48 9.08 -16.99
CA ARG A 198 -35.73 9.05 -18.45
C ARG A 198 -34.45 8.96 -19.26
N HIS A 199 -33.40 9.71 -18.86
CA HIS A 199 -32.10 9.64 -19.52
C HIS A 199 -31.46 8.25 -19.39
N LEU A 200 -31.53 7.63 -18.21
CA LEU A 200 -31.01 6.27 -18.01
C LEU A 200 -31.81 5.23 -18.79
N THR A 201 -33.12 5.41 -18.96
CA THR A 201 -33.93 4.57 -19.84
C THR A 201 -33.47 4.67 -21.30
N GLY A 202 -33.21 5.89 -21.81
CA GLY A 202 -32.68 6.09 -23.16
C GLY A 202 -31.33 5.40 -23.37
N VAL A 203 -30.39 5.56 -22.43
CA VAL A 203 -29.08 4.89 -22.48
C VAL A 203 -29.22 3.36 -22.48
N ARG A 204 -30.17 2.81 -21.72
CA ARG A 204 -30.44 1.37 -21.73
C ARG A 204 -30.95 0.90 -23.08
N ASP A 205 -31.87 1.66 -23.68
CA ASP A 205 -32.49 1.29 -24.96
C ASP A 205 -31.47 1.36 -26.10
N GLU A 206 -30.61 2.39 -26.10
CA GLU A 206 -29.47 2.53 -27.02
C GLU A 206 -28.45 1.40 -26.88
N LEU A 207 -28.08 1.04 -25.63
CA LEU A 207 -27.23 -0.14 -25.38
C LEU A 207 -27.88 -1.45 -25.83
N GLY A 208 -29.21 -1.56 -25.72
CA GLY A 208 -29.96 -2.74 -26.18
C GLY A 208 -29.97 -2.87 -27.70
N GLU A 209 -29.97 -1.75 -28.42
CA GLU A 209 -29.89 -1.70 -29.87
C GLU A 209 -28.46 -1.96 -30.38
N GLU A 210 -27.44 -1.42 -29.70
CA GLU A 210 -26.03 -1.66 -30.04
C GLU A 210 -25.56 -3.09 -29.71
N LEU A 211 -26.18 -3.75 -28.73
CA LEU A 211 -25.89 -5.12 -28.31
C LEU A 211 -26.86 -6.15 -28.92
N ASP A 212 -27.42 -5.92 -30.12
CA ASP A 212 -28.08 -7.00 -30.86
C ASP A 212 -27.05 -8.01 -31.41
N VAL A 213 -26.50 -8.78 -30.47
CA VAL A 213 -25.48 -9.82 -30.67
C VAL A 213 -25.97 -10.85 -31.68
N LYS A 214 -27.28 -11.03 -31.85
CA LYS A 214 -27.85 -12.01 -32.77
C LYS A 214 -27.64 -11.59 -34.23
N THR A 215 -27.87 -10.32 -34.55
CA THR A 215 -27.67 -9.78 -35.90
C THR A 215 -26.18 -9.64 -36.23
N GLN A 216 -25.37 -9.19 -35.25
CA GLN A 216 -23.91 -9.16 -35.42
C GLN A 216 -23.31 -10.56 -35.57
N ALA A 217 -23.80 -11.56 -34.82
CA ALA A 217 -23.33 -12.95 -34.95
C ALA A 217 -23.73 -13.57 -36.30
N GLN A 218 -24.93 -13.28 -36.82
CA GLN A 218 -25.36 -13.74 -38.14
C GLN A 218 -24.56 -13.08 -39.27
N LEU A 219 -24.24 -11.79 -39.16
CA LEU A 219 -23.35 -11.08 -40.09
C LEU A 219 -21.93 -11.64 -40.05
N LEU A 220 -21.39 -11.92 -38.87
CA LEU A 220 -20.08 -12.54 -38.70
C LEU A 220 -20.03 -13.97 -39.24
N LEU A 221 -21.07 -14.78 -39.00
CA LEU A 221 -21.19 -16.13 -39.53
C LEU A 221 -21.28 -16.11 -41.06
N GLY A 222 -22.06 -15.21 -41.64
CA GLY A 222 -22.15 -15.04 -43.10
C GLY A 222 -20.84 -14.56 -43.72
N ALA A 223 -20.16 -13.60 -43.09
CA ALA A 223 -18.84 -13.13 -43.55
C ALA A 223 -17.77 -14.22 -43.44
N ALA A 224 -17.82 -15.03 -42.37
CA ALA A 224 -16.93 -16.17 -42.18
C ALA A 224 -17.18 -17.25 -43.24
N GLU A 225 -18.42 -17.60 -43.56
CA GLU A 225 -18.74 -18.56 -44.63
C GLU A 225 -18.30 -18.06 -46.02
N ALA A 226 -18.48 -16.77 -46.30
CA ALA A 226 -18.06 -16.16 -47.56
C ALA A 226 -16.53 -16.17 -47.72
N GLN A 227 -15.79 -15.82 -46.67
CA GLN A 227 -14.31 -15.93 -46.62
C GLN A 227 -13.85 -17.39 -46.74
N LEU A 228 -14.58 -18.33 -46.13
CA LEU A 228 -14.23 -19.75 -46.16
C LEU A 228 -14.47 -20.36 -47.55
N LYS A 229 -15.53 -19.96 -48.26
CA LYS A 229 -15.75 -20.33 -49.68
C LYS A 229 -14.71 -19.68 -50.60
N ALA A 230 -14.47 -18.38 -50.45
CA ALA A 230 -13.46 -17.64 -51.23
C ALA A 230 -12.01 -18.14 -50.97
N GLY A 231 -11.74 -18.69 -49.79
CA GLY A 231 -10.50 -19.36 -49.44
C GLY A 231 -10.42 -20.79 -49.99
N LYS A 232 -11.55 -21.50 -50.12
CA LYS A 232 -11.63 -22.85 -50.71
C LYS A 232 -11.30 -22.85 -52.20
N GLU A 233 -11.64 -21.76 -52.90
CA GLU A 233 -11.32 -21.54 -54.33
C GLU A 233 -9.87 -21.06 -54.54
N ARG A 234 -9.32 -20.26 -53.61
CA ARG A 234 -7.91 -19.81 -53.66
C ARG A 234 -6.90 -20.85 -53.14
N ALA A 235 -7.37 -21.88 -52.44
CA ALA A 235 -6.54 -22.92 -51.81
C ALA A 235 -5.90 -23.93 -52.79
N GLY A 236 -6.08 -23.77 -54.10
CA GLY A 236 -5.38 -24.58 -55.10
C GLY A 236 -3.88 -24.24 -55.23
N HIS A 237 -3.46 -22.98 -55.08
CA HIS A 237 -2.08 -22.58 -55.41
C HIS A 237 -1.41 -21.54 -54.50
N GLN A 238 -2.04 -21.12 -53.40
CA GLN A 238 -1.52 -19.98 -52.61
C GLN A 238 -0.88 -20.33 -51.25
N ALA A 239 -0.80 -21.62 -50.89
CA ALA A 239 -0.25 -22.07 -49.60
C ALA A 239 1.27 -21.85 -49.45
N GLU A 240 2.04 -21.94 -50.53
CA GLU A 240 3.49 -21.66 -50.49
C GLU A 240 3.83 -20.17 -50.44
N SER A 241 2.99 -19.31 -51.02
CA SER A 241 3.23 -17.86 -51.02
C SER A 241 2.93 -17.22 -49.66
N LEU A 242 1.96 -17.78 -48.92
CA LEU A 242 1.61 -17.33 -47.58
C LEU A 242 2.66 -17.74 -46.55
N SER A 243 3.32 -18.90 -46.71
CA SER A 243 4.43 -19.30 -45.82
C SER A 243 5.68 -18.44 -46.06
N ARG A 244 5.99 -18.09 -47.32
CA ARG A 244 7.10 -17.18 -47.68
C ARG A 244 6.82 -15.74 -47.24
N SER A 245 5.58 -15.28 -47.34
CA SER A 245 5.20 -13.93 -46.87
C SER A 245 5.20 -13.85 -45.34
N ALA A 246 4.71 -14.88 -44.64
CA ALA A 246 4.75 -14.95 -43.18
C ALA A 246 6.19 -14.99 -42.64
N SER A 247 7.09 -15.73 -43.28
CA SER A 247 8.51 -15.76 -42.90
C SER A 247 9.23 -14.43 -43.17
N SER A 248 8.87 -13.72 -44.25
CA SER A 248 9.42 -12.38 -44.54
C SER A 248 8.97 -11.31 -43.52
N LEU A 249 7.73 -11.39 -43.03
CA LEU A 249 7.20 -10.50 -42.00
C LEU A 249 7.80 -10.80 -40.63
N LEU A 250 8.06 -12.07 -40.32
CA LEU A 250 8.77 -12.49 -39.11
C LEU A 250 10.23 -12.02 -39.09
N ASN A 251 10.95 -12.09 -40.22
CA ASN A 251 12.30 -11.55 -40.32
C ASN A 251 12.34 -10.02 -40.21
N ARG A 252 11.39 -9.32 -40.84
CA ARG A 252 11.32 -7.85 -40.82
C ARG A 252 10.89 -7.28 -39.47
N ALA A 253 10.10 -8.04 -38.70
CA ALA A 253 9.76 -7.69 -37.31
C ALA A 253 10.92 -7.91 -36.32
N GLY A 254 11.96 -8.67 -36.71
CA GLY A 254 13.15 -8.92 -35.90
C GLY A 254 14.16 -7.76 -35.85
N GLU A 255 14.16 -6.87 -36.85
CA GLU A 255 15.18 -5.81 -37.01
C GLU A 255 14.74 -4.42 -36.52
N SER A 256 13.52 -4.25 -36.02
CA SER A 256 13.01 -2.93 -35.60
C SER A 256 13.21 -2.66 -34.10
N PRO A 257 13.81 -1.51 -33.68
CA PRO A 257 14.16 -1.24 -32.28
C PRO A 257 12.96 -1.00 -31.34
N VAL A 258 11.73 -0.96 -31.86
CA VAL A 258 10.48 -0.75 -31.09
C VAL A 258 9.85 -2.10 -30.64
N GLY A 259 10.38 -3.23 -31.09
CA GLY A 259 9.75 -4.55 -30.99
C GLY A 259 9.86 -5.29 -29.65
N THR A 260 10.50 -4.77 -28.61
CA THR A 260 10.72 -5.55 -27.36
C THR A 260 9.48 -5.66 -26.47
N ARG A 261 8.53 -4.72 -26.56
CA ARG A 261 7.35 -4.68 -25.65
C ARG A 261 6.09 -5.38 -26.17
N TRP A 262 6.00 -5.61 -27.48
CA TRP A 262 4.80 -6.19 -28.12
C TRP A 262 4.99 -7.64 -28.56
N LYS A 263 6.16 -8.24 -28.28
CA LYS A 263 6.46 -9.67 -28.47
C LYS A 263 5.39 -10.63 -27.94
N PRO A 264 4.79 -10.45 -26.74
CA PRO A 264 3.78 -11.41 -26.28
C PRO A 264 2.44 -11.31 -27.05
N LEU A 265 2.06 -10.12 -27.53
CA LEU A 265 0.81 -9.94 -28.30
C LEU A 265 0.93 -10.46 -29.74
N ALA A 266 2.09 -10.25 -30.39
CA ALA A 266 2.37 -10.84 -31.70
C ALA A 266 2.45 -12.37 -31.65
N ALA A 267 3.00 -12.93 -30.56
CA ALA A 267 2.99 -14.38 -30.31
C ALA A 267 1.57 -14.94 -30.11
N LEU A 268 0.64 -14.15 -29.56
CA LEU A 268 -0.75 -14.54 -29.35
C LEU A 268 -1.51 -14.61 -30.68
N VAL A 269 -1.29 -13.66 -31.59
CA VAL A 269 -1.87 -13.69 -32.95
C VAL A 269 -1.30 -14.85 -33.77
N ALA A 270 0.01 -15.12 -33.66
CA ALA A 270 0.62 -16.29 -34.29
C ALA A 270 0.12 -17.62 -33.68
N SER A 271 -0.13 -17.65 -32.36
CA SER A 271 -0.67 -18.81 -31.65
C SER A 271 -2.13 -19.09 -32.05
N ALA A 272 -2.95 -18.06 -32.27
CA ALA A 272 -4.33 -18.22 -32.75
C ALA A 272 -4.38 -18.85 -34.15
N ALA A 273 -3.47 -18.47 -35.06
CA ALA A 273 -3.39 -19.07 -36.38
C ALA A 273 -2.97 -20.55 -36.33
N VAL A 274 -2.02 -20.90 -35.43
CA VAL A 274 -1.61 -22.29 -35.21
C VAL A 274 -2.72 -23.12 -34.54
N LEU A 275 -3.48 -22.53 -33.61
CA LEU A 275 -4.64 -23.17 -32.97
C LEU A 275 -5.73 -23.52 -33.99
N VAL A 276 -6.02 -22.62 -34.94
CA VAL A 276 -6.99 -22.85 -36.01
C VAL A 276 -6.52 -23.96 -36.97
N VAL A 277 -5.22 -24.04 -37.26
CA VAL A 277 -4.65 -25.14 -38.08
C VAL A 277 -4.64 -26.48 -37.31
N LEU A 278 -4.35 -26.49 -36.01
CA LEU A 278 -4.38 -27.68 -35.17
C LEU A 278 -5.81 -28.19 -34.92
N LEU A 279 -6.78 -27.30 -34.67
CA LEU A 279 -8.20 -27.63 -34.60
C LEU A 279 -8.69 -28.28 -35.90
N ARG A 280 -8.24 -27.77 -37.05
CA ARG A 280 -8.55 -28.35 -38.37
C ARG A 280 -7.94 -29.74 -38.57
N LYS A 281 -6.78 -30.03 -37.98
CA LYS A 281 -6.12 -31.35 -38.05
C LYS A 281 -6.74 -32.35 -37.08
N LEU A 282 -7.25 -31.90 -35.94
CA LEU A 282 -7.93 -32.73 -34.93
C LEU A 282 -9.35 -33.14 -35.35
N LEU A 283 -10.04 -32.32 -36.16
CA LEU A 283 -11.39 -32.59 -36.69
C LEU A 283 -11.41 -33.43 -37.97
N LYS A 284 -10.23 -33.80 -38.51
CA LYS A 284 -10.06 -34.55 -39.76
C LYS A 284 -9.26 -35.86 -39.60
N GLY A 285 -8.94 -36.24 -38.37
CA GLY A 285 -8.51 -37.59 -38.01
C GLY A 285 -9.59 -38.24 -37.16
#